data_AF-A0A0V0GKB8-F1
#
_entry.id   AF-A0A0V0GKB8-F1
#
_cell.length_a   1.000
_cell.length_b   1.000
_cell.length_c   1.000
_cell.angle_alpha   90.00
_cell.angle_beta   90.00
_cell.angle_gamma   90.00
#
_symmetry.space_group_name_H-M   'P 1'
#
loop_
_entity.id
_entity.type
_entity.pdbx_description
1 polymer ?
#
loop_
_entity_poly.entity_id
_entity_poly.type
_entity_poly.pdbx_seq_one_letter_code
_entity_poly.pdbx_strand_id
1 'polypeptide(L)'
;MCLMASVECVIIGFCVVPKLSEWTLNPIRAVSVVYNGAMATSFTYFLSSWCIEKKGPLYVSMFNPLFLVISAFLSWILLREKLYLGVVVGSIIVVAGMYGFLWGKKMETNAEDIDCT
;
A
#
# COMPACT_ATOMS: atom_id res chain seq x y z
N MET A 1 -8.68 5.11 13.34
CA MET A 1 -7.38 4.89 12.68
C MET A 1 -6.41 6.06 12.89
N CYS A 2 -6.74 7.30 12.50
CA CYS A 2 -5.80 8.43 12.61
C CYS A 2 -5.36 8.76 14.05
N LEU A 3 -6.28 8.79 15.03
CA LEU A 3 -5.93 9.07 16.43
C LEU A 3 -4.96 8.04 17.02
N MET A 4 -5.21 6.76 16.78
CA MET A 4 -4.32 5.68 17.24
C MET A 4 -2.95 5.77 16.58
N ALA A 5 -2.90 6.00 15.26
CA ALA A 5 -1.65 6.18 14.54
C ALA A 5 -0.87 7.41 15.04
N SER A 6 -1.54 8.53 15.31
CA SER A 6 -0.89 9.71 15.91
C SER A 6 -0.31 9.41 17.28
N VAL A 7 -1.04 8.66 18.12
CA VAL A 7 -0.56 8.25 19.45
C VAL A 7 0.67 7.33 19.33
N GLU A 8 0.64 6.32 18.46
CA GLU A 8 1.82 5.46 18.21
C GLU A 8 3.01 6.26 17.68
N CYS A 9 2.82 7.14 16.70
CA CYS A 9 3.91 7.96 16.16
C CYS A 9 4.52 8.87 17.23
N VAL A 10 3.71 9.45 18.13
CA VAL A 10 4.19 10.27 19.24
C VAL A 10 4.96 9.42 20.25
N ILE A 11 4.45 8.24 20.61
CA ILE A 11 5.13 7.31 21.54
C ILE A 11 6.48 6.87 20.96
N ILE A 12 6.51 6.40 19.71
CA ILE A 12 7.74 5.97 19.04
C ILE A 12 8.72 7.15 18.91
N GLY A 13 8.23 8.33 18.51
CA GLY A 13 9.04 9.54 18.42
C GLY A 13 9.68 9.92 19.75
N PHE A 14 8.94 9.81 20.85
CA PHE A 14 9.45 10.10 22.19
C PHE A 14 10.46 9.07 22.69
N CYS A 15 10.25 7.77 22.37
CA CYS A 15 11.22 6.71 22.68
C CYS A 15 12.54 6.88 21.91
N VAL A 16 12.48 7.26 20.63
CA VAL A 16 13.67 7.42 19.79
C VAL A 16 14.41 8.73 20.09
N VAL A 17 13.67 9.82 20.35
CA VAL A 17 14.23 11.14 20.65
C VAL A 17 13.57 11.74 21.89
N PRO A 18 14.04 11.40 23.10
CA PRO A 18 13.44 11.87 24.35
C PRO A 18 13.75 13.34 24.66
N LYS A 19 14.67 13.99 23.94
CA LYS A 19 15.04 15.40 24.16
C LYS A 19 14.12 16.33 23.37
N LEU A 20 13.34 17.15 24.09
CA LEU A 20 12.43 18.14 23.51
C LEU A 20 13.13 19.21 22.64
N SER A 21 14.42 19.48 22.88
CA SER A 21 15.19 20.44 22.06
C SER A 21 15.37 20.00 20.61
N GLU A 22 15.33 18.69 20.34
CA GLU A 22 15.49 18.10 19.00
C GLU A 22 14.17 18.04 18.23
N TRP A 23 13.03 18.30 18.90
CA TRP A 23 11.71 18.37 18.27
C TRP A 23 11.46 19.70 17.54
N THR A 24 12.45 20.59 17.51
CA THR A 24 12.34 21.87 16.79
C THR A 24 12.21 21.60 15.30
N LEU A 25 11.03 21.88 14.75
CA LEU A 25 10.66 21.48 13.41
C LEU A 25 11.21 22.50 12.40
N ASN A 26 12.22 22.08 11.64
CA ASN A 26 12.75 22.90 10.56
C ASN A 26 11.68 23.07 9.45
N PRO A 27 11.43 24.29 8.92
CA PRO A 27 10.39 24.54 7.93
C PRO A 27 10.50 23.64 6.69
N ILE A 28 11.72 23.32 6.25
CA ILE A 28 11.95 22.43 5.09
C ILE A 28 11.45 21.02 5.38
N ARG A 29 11.66 20.53 6.61
CA ARG A 29 11.23 19.20 7.04
C ARG A 29 9.70 19.13 7.18
N ALA A 30 9.09 20.21 7.66
CA ALA A 30 7.63 20.33 7.73
C ALA A 30 6.98 20.23 6.34
N VAL A 31 7.51 20.96 5.35
CA VAL A 31 7.00 20.93 3.98
C VAL A 31 7.13 19.54 3.36
N SER A 32 8.25 18.85 3.55
CA SER A 32 8.46 17.49 3.03
C SER A 32 7.48 16.46 3.59
N VAL A 33 7.15 16.55 4.88
CA VAL A 33 6.18 15.65 5.52
C VAL A 33 4.78 15.92 5.02
N VAL A 34 4.38 17.20 4.93
CA VAL A 34 3.06 17.59 4.41
C VAL A 34 2.90 17.16 2.95
N TYR A 35 3.93 17.38 2.11
CA TYR A 35 3.91 16.96 0.72
C TYR A 35 3.75 15.45 0.55
N ASN A 36 4.53 14.65 1.29
CA ASN A 36 4.39 13.18 1.25
C ASN A 36 3.02 12.72 1.73
N GLY A 37 2.52 13.28 2.84
CA GLY A 37 1.20 12.95 3.37
C GLY A 37 0.08 13.26 2.38
N ALA A 38 0.14 14.44 1.74
CA ALA A 38 -0.84 14.86 0.75
C ALA A 38 -0.81 13.96 -0.50
N MET A 39 0.38 13.66 -1.03
CA MET A 39 0.54 12.78 -2.20
C MET A 39 0.04 11.35 -1.90
N ALA A 40 0.45 10.77 -0.77
CA ALA A 40 0.04 9.41 -0.38
C ALA A 40 -1.48 9.32 -0.23
N THR A 41 -2.07 10.28 0.48
CA THR A 41 -3.52 10.33 0.73
C THR A 41 -4.30 10.48 -0.58
N SER A 42 -3.83 11.37 -1.47
CA SER A 42 -4.44 11.58 -2.79
C SER A 42 -4.43 10.29 -3.62
N PHE A 43 -3.30 9.57 -3.63
CA PHE A 43 -3.17 8.31 -4.36
C PHE A 43 -4.10 7.22 -3.80
N THR A 44 -4.17 7.09 -2.47
CA THR A 44 -5.08 6.13 -1.82
C THR A 44 -6.54 6.43 -2.15
N TYR A 45 -6.97 7.69 -2.10
CA TYR A 45 -8.35 8.06 -2.44
C TYR A 45 -8.64 7.86 -3.93
N PHE A 46 -7.71 8.23 -4.81
CA PHE A 46 -7.86 8.04 -6.25
C PHE A 46 -8.03 6.56 -6.59
N LEU A 47 -7.14 5.70 -6.08
CA LEU A 47 -7.24 4.25 -6.27
C LEU A 47 -8.51 3.66 -5.67
N SER A 48 -8.89 4.10 -4.48
CA SER A 48 -10.11 3.63 -3.82
C SER A 48 -11.35 4.00 -4.63
N SER A 49 -11.45 5.25 -5.08
CA SER A 49 -12.55 5.73 -5.94
C SER A 49 -12.61 4.97 -7.26
N TRP A 50 -11.45 4.77 -7.90
CA TRP A 50 -11.38 4.08 -9.18
C TRP A 50 -11.71 2.57 -9.07
N CYS A 51 -11.30 1.93 -7.97
CA CYS A 51 -11.66 0.54 -7.68
C CYS A 51 -13.17 0.36 -7.45
N ILE A 52 -13.79 1.28 -6.71
CA ILE A 52 -15.22 1.25 -6.43
C ILE A 52 -16.01 1.31 -7.74
N GLU A 53 -15.61 2.18 -8.67
CA GLU A 53 -16.30 2.35 -9.96
C GLU A 53 -16.15 1.14 -10.90
N LYS A 54 -15.02 0.43 -10.85
CA LYS A 54 -14.74 -0.67 -11.81
C LYS A 54 -15.24 -2.04 -11.41
N LYS A 55 -15.20 -2.43 -10.13
CA LYS A 55 -15.40 -3.84 -9.71
C LYS A 55 -16.06 -4.05 -8.34
N GLY A 56 -16.45 -2.97 -7.65
CA GLY A 56 -16.99 -3.03 -6.29
C GLY A 56 -15.91 -3.07 -5.19
N PRO A 57 -16.31 -2.90 -3.91
CA PRO A 57 -15.43 -2.65 -2.76
C PRO A 57 -14.37 -3.72 -2.48
N LEU A 58 -14.51 -4.91 -3.08
CA LEU A 58 -13.59 -6.04 -2.92
C LEU A 58 -12.20 -5.81 -3.54
N TYR A 59 -12.07 -4.91 -4.53
CA TYR A 59 -10.79 -4.67 -5.20
C TYR A 59 -9.79 -3.88 -4.34
N VAL A 60 -10.29 -3.10 -3.37
CA VAL A 60 -9.46 -2.29 -2.46
C VAL A 60 -8.58 -3.19 -1.58
N SER A 61 -9.10 -4.33 -1.11
CA SER A 61 -8.35 -5.27 -0.30
C SER A 61 -7.24 -5.99 -1.07
N MET A 62 -7.34 -6.08 -2.40
CA MET A 62 -6.32 -6.68 -3.28
C MET A 62 -5.21 -5.70 -3.64
N PHE A 63 -5.52 -4.40 -3.68
CA PHE A 63 -4.54 -3.36 -3.94
C PHE A 63 -3.56 -3.17 -2.79
N ASN A 64 -3.98 -3.43 -1.55
CA ASN A 64 -3.12 -3.32 -0.37
C ASN A 64 -1.87 -4.21 -0.44
N PRO A 65 -1.97 -5.55 -0.69
CA PRO A 65 -0.79 -6.40 -0.88
C PRO A 65 -0.01 -6.06 -2.16
N LEU A 66 -0.67 -5.60 -3.23
CA LEU A 66 0.00 -5.20 -4.48
C LEU A 66 0.88 -3.95 -4.29
N PHE A 67 0.37 -2.94 -3.59
CA PHE A 67 1.11 -1.71 -3.27
C PHE A 67 2.32 -2.00 -2.41
N LEU A 68 2.20 -2.94 -1.45
CA LEU A 68 3.30 -3.43 -0.62
C LEU A 68 4.43 -4.04 -1.46
N VAL A 69 4.10 -4.84 -2.47
CA VAL A 69 5.08 -5.43 -3.39
C VAL A 69 5.75 -4.37 -4.26
N ILE A 70 4.99 -3.43 -4.82
CA ILE A 70 5.56 -2.35 -5.64
C ILE A 70 6.51 -1.50 -4.81
N SER A 71 6.12 -1.15 -3.58
CA SER A 71 6.98 -0.39 -2.64
C SER A 71 8.26 -1.16 -2.29
N ALA A 72 8.16 -2.48 -2.04
CA ALA A 72 9.33 -3.31 -1.76
C ALA A 72 10.26 -3.41 -2.98
N PHE A 73 9.70 -3.50 -4.18
CA PHE A 73 10.47 -3.50 -5.43
C PHE A 73 11.17 -2.16 -5.69
N LEU A 74 10.49 -1.03 -5.48
CA LEU A 74 11.08 0.31 -5.59
C LEU A 74 12.20 0.53 -4.57
N SER A 75 11.98 0.07 -3.32
CA SER A 75 12.98 0.13 -2.25
C SER A 75 14.23 -0.67 -2.63
N TRP A 76 14.03 -1.86 -3.19
CA TRP A 76 15.12 -2.69 -3.69
C TRP A 76 15.91 -2.01 -4.82
N ILE A 77 15.22 -1.41 -5.78
CA ILE A 77 15.85 -0.72 -6.92
C ILE A 77 16.65 0.50 -6.47
N LEU A 78 16.18 1.22 -5.44
CA LEU A 78 16.84 2.38 -4.86
C LEU A 78 18.10 2.02 -4.07
N LEU A 79 18.09 0.91 -3.32
CA LEU A 79 19.19 0.56 -2.42
C LEU A 79 20.42 -0.02 -3.14
N ARG A 80 20.30 -0.47 -4.40
CA ARG A 80 21.40 -0.89 -5.31
C ARG A 80 22.44 -1.87 -4.73
N GLU A 81 22.18 -2.51 -3.59
CA GLU A 81 22.96 -3.60 -3.00
C GLU A 81 22.40 -4.98 -3.38
N LYS A 82 23.23 -6.03 -3.22
CA LYS A 82 23.02 -7.40 -3.73
C LYS A 82 21.62 -7.95 -3.46
N LEU A 83 20.84 -7.91 -4.54
CA LEU A 83 19.68 -8.71 -4.90
C LEU A 83 19.13 -9.66 -3.81
N TYR A 84 18.19 -9.18 -3.00
CA TYR A 84 17.36 -10.05 -2.17
C TYR A 84 16.38 -10.82 -3.04
N LEU A 85 16.65 -12.10 -3.27
CA LEU A 85 15.75 -13.08 -3.91
C LEU A 85 14.31 -13.00 -3.37
N GLY A 86 14.14 -12.60 -2.10
CA GLY A 86 12.84 -12.42 -1.46
C GLY A 86 11.91 -11.43 -2.16
N VAL A 87 12.42 -10.37 -2.81
CA VAL A 87 11.55 -9.40 -3.51
C VAL A 87 11.05 -9.98 -4.84
N VAL A 88 11.89 -10.73 -5.56
CA VAL A 88 11.48 -11.47 -6.78
C VAL A 88 10.43 -12.51 -6.43
N VAL A 89 10.69 -13.32 -5.41
CA VAL A 89 9.77 -14.39 -4.99
C VAL A 89 8.46 -13.78 -4.49
N GLY A 90 8.52 -12.71 -3.69
CA GLY A 90 7.32 -11.99 -3.21
C GLY A 90 6.49 -11.38 -4.33
N SER A 91 7.11 -10.80 -5.36
CA SER A 91 6.39 -10.26 -6.52
C SER A 91 5.73 -11.35 -7.35
N ILE A 92 6.40 -12.49 -7.58
CA ILE A 92 5.79 -13.64 -8.29
C ILE A 92 4.59 -14.19 -7.52
N ILE A 93 4.69 -14.36 -6.19
CA ILE A 93 3.59 -14.87 -5.34
C ILE A 93 2.37 -13.94 -5.41
N VAL A 94 2.55 -12.62 -5.38
CA VAL A 94 1.44 -11.67 -5.45
C VAL A 94 0.80 -11.63 -6.83
N VAL A 95 1.59 -11.71 -7.91
CA VAL A 95 1.06 -11.84 -9.27
C VAL A 95 0.26 -13.13 -9.41
N ALA A 96 0.77 -14.24 -8.88
CA ALA A 96 0.06 -15.52 -8.87
C ALA A 96 -1.25 -15.45 -8.07
N GLY A 97 -1.24 -14.81 -6.90
CA GLY A 97 -2.44 -14.59 -6.07
C GLY A 97 -3.49 -13.74 -6.78
N MET A 98 -3.09 -12.65 -7.47
CA MET A 98 -4.00 -11.84 -8.29
C MET A 98 -4.56 -12.62 -9.47
N TYR A 99 -3.74 -13.42 -10.17
CA TYR A 99 -4.21 -14.27 -11.27
C TYR A 99 -5.20 -15.33 -10.78
N GLY A 100 -4.92 -15.98 -9.64
CA GLY A 100 -5.83 -16.93 -9.00
C GLY A 100 -7.17 -16.30 -8.63
N PHE A 101 -7.16 -15.08 -8.10
CA PHE A 101 -8.39 -14.34 -7.81
C PHE A 101 -9.19 -13.97 -9.07
N LEU A 102 -8.51 -13.50 -10.13
CA LEU A 102 -9.14 -13.21 -11.41
C LEU A 102 -9.73 -14.47 -12.06
N TRP A 103 -9.03 -15.60 -11.95
CA TRP A 103 -9.51 -16.90 -12.40
C TRP A 103 -10.76 -17.35 -11.63
N GLY A 104 -10.76 -17.17 -10.30
CA GLY A 104 -11.92 -17.41 -9.44
C GLY A 104 -13.14 -16.59 -9.89
N LYS A 105 -12.99 -15.26 -10.01
CA LYS A 105 -14.05 -14.37 -10.52
C LYS A 105 -14.56 -14.77 -11.91
N LYS A 106 -13.68 -15.26 -12.79
CA LYS A 106 -14.04 -15.69 -14.14
C LYS A 106 -14.87 -16.98 -14.14
N MET A 107 -14.57 -17.91 -13.22
CA MET A 107 -15.35 -19.13 -13.04
C MET A 107 -16.74 -18.85 -12.45
N GLU A 108 -16.86 -17.87 -11.56
CA GLU A 108 -18.16 -17.42 -11.01
C GLU A 108 -19.08 -16.89 -12.11
N THR A 109 -18.56 -16.00 -12.97
CA THR A 109 -19.33 -15.45 -14.09
C THR A 109 -19.69 -16.49 -15.15
N ASN A 110 -18.83 -17.49 -15.39
CA ASN A 110 -19.14 -18.57 -16.33
C ASN A 110 -20.21 -19.53 -15.79
N ALA A 111 -20.21 -19.80 -14.48
CA ALA A 111 -21.21 -20.66 -13.86
C ALA A 111 -22.62 -20.01 -13.86
N GLU A 112 -22.69 -18.69 -13.71
CA GLU A 112 -23.96 -17.93 -13.74
C GLU A 112 -24.57 -17.86 -15.16
N ASP A 113 -23.73 -17.84 -16.21
CA ASP A 113 -24.17 -17.87 -17.62
C ASP A 113 -24.71 -19.25 -18.05
N ILE A 114 -24.20 -20.34 -17.43
CA ILE A 114 -24.62 -21.73 -17.70
C ILE A 114 -25.96 -22.07 -17.02
N ASP A 115 -26.35 -21.41 -15.93
CA ASP A 115 -27.65 -21.62 -15.26
C ASP A 115 -28.82 -20.95 -16.00
N CYS A 116 -28.54 -19.93 -16.82
CA CYS A 116 -29.56 -19.16 -17.56
C CYS A 116 -29.85 -19.70 -18.98
N THR A 117 -29.16 -20.76 -19.43
CA THR A 117 -29.36 -21.42 -20.74
C THR A 117 -29.96 -22.81 -20.57
#